data_AF-A7IEV3-F1
#
_entry.id   AF-A7IEV3-F1
#
_cell.length_a   1.000
_cell.length_b   1.000
_cell.length_c   1.000
_cell.angle_alpha   90.00
_cell.angle_beta   90.00
_cell.angle_gamma   90.00
#
_symmetry.space_group_name_H-M   'P 1'
#
loop_
_entity.id
_entity.type
_entity.pdbx_description
1 polymer ?
#
loop_
_entity_poly.entity_id
_entity_poly.type
_entity_poly.pdbx_seq_one_letter_code
_entity_poly.pdbx_strand_id
1 'polypeptide(L)'
;MTSPCYCTLLRTATRKVAAAYDAALAPVGINIAQYALLRMIQNRQQVSLTELGRVADLDRSTIGRNVKVLERDGLVKTARGEDQREAVVSLAPGGIEALAAATPLWEACQRQIEKRLGADKIEALRAIANAV
;
A
#
# COMPACT_ATOMS: atom_id res chain seq x y z
N MET A 1 16.93 10.87 32.57
CA MET A 1 16.21 11.28 31.34
C MET A 1 15.87 10.03 30.57
N THR A 2 14.58 9.70 30.43
CA THR A 2 14.12 8.53 29.69
C THR A 2 14.07 8.86 28.19
N SER A 3 14.79 8.09 27.38
CA SER A 3 14.76 8.23 25.92
C SER A 3 13.32 8.03 25.39
N PRO A 4 12.86 8.81 24.39
CA PRO A 4 11.57 8.59 23.77
C PRO A 4 11.50 7.21 23.10
N CYS A 5 10.34 6.55 23.16
CA CYS A 5 10.10 5.28 22.46
C CYS A 5 10.06 5.52 20.94
N TYR A 6 11.09 5.10 20.22
CA TYR A 6 11.18 5.27 18.76
C TYR A 6 10.03 4.58 18.00
N CYS A 7 9.55 3.43 18.48
CA CYS A 7 8.37 2.77 17.90
C CYS A 7 7.12 3.67 17.94
N THR A 8 6.89 4.39 19.04
CA THR A 8 5.75 5.33 19.16
C THR A 8 5.91 6.53 18.23
N LEU A 9 7.13 7.02 18.06
CA LEU A 9 7.44 8.10 17.12
C LEU A 9 7.18 7.66 15.68
N LEU A 10 7.66 6.49 15.28
CA LEU A 10 7.44 5.91 13.94
C LEU A 10 5.95 5.69 13.68
N ARG A 11 5.21 5.07 14.61
CA ARG A 11 3.75 4.90 14.48
C ARG A 11 3.02 6.23 14.30
N THR A 12 3.47 7.28 14.97
CA THR A 12 2.89 8.62 14.82
C THR A 12 3.23 9.24 13.47
N ALA A 13 4.47 9.08 13.00
CA ALA A 13 4.88 9.51 11.67
C ALA A 13 4.07 8.79 10.58
N THR A 14 3.98 7.45 10.64
CA THR A 14 3.21 6.63 9.70
C THR A 14 1.75 7.08 9.63
N ARG A 15 1.07 7.29 10.77
CA ARG A 15 -0.32 7.77 10.77
C ARG A 15 -0.49 9.13 10.09
N LYS A 16 0.40 10.08 10.37
CA LYS A 16 0.33 11.43 9.79
C LYS A 16 0.59 11.42 8.28
N VAL A 17 1.56 10.62 7.84
CA VAL A 17 1.90 10.46 6.43
C VAL A 17 0.76 9.73 5.69
N ALA A 18 0.25 8.63 6.26
CA ALA A 18 -0.89 7.90 5.69
C ALA A 18 -2.12 8.80 5.55
N ALA A 19 -2.47 9.59 6.57
CA ALA A 19 -3.58 10.53 6.50
C ALA A 19 -3.43 11.57 5.37
N ALA A 20 -2.20 12.00 5.06
CA ALA A 20 -1.95 12.92 3.95
C ALA A 20 -2.20 12.26 2.58
N TYR A 21 -1.79 11.00 2.40
CA TYR A 21 -2.10 10.25 1.19
C TYR A 21 -3.59 9.91 1.09
N ASP A 22 -4.22 9.50 2.19
CA ASP A 22 -5.65 9.17 2.24
C ASP A 22 -6.50 10.38 1.88
N ALA A 23 -6.15 11.57 2.39
CA ALA A 23 -6.81 12.81 2.01
C ALA A 23 -6.64 13.13 0.51
N ALA A 24 -5.45 12.86 -0.06
CA ALA A 24 -5.20 13.07 -1.48
C ALA A 24 -5.96 12.07 -2.37
N LEU A 25 -6.15 10.83 -1.91
CA LEU A 25 -6.84 9.75 -2.63
C LEU A 25 -8.35 9.70 -2.38
N ALA A 26 -8.87 10.45 -1.40
CA ALA A 26 -10.29 10.52 -1.10
C ALA A 26 -11.20 10.76 -2.33
N PRO A 27 -10.83 11.61 -3.32
CA PRO A 27 -11.66 11.84 -4.51
C PRO A 27 -11.88 10.60 -5.39
N VAL A 28 -10.97 9.61 -5.33
CA VAL A 28 -11.07 8.36 -6.10
C VAL A 28 -11.58 7.19 -5.26
N GLY A 29 -11.97 7.43 -4.01
CA GLY A 29 -12.65 6.44 -3.16
C GLY A 29 -11.75 5.32 -2.63
N ILE A 30 -10.43 5.47 -2.70
CA ILE A 30 -9.47 4.50 -2.12
C ILE A 30 -8.53 5.17 -1.12
N ASN A 31 -7.97 4.36 -0.21
CA ASN A 31 -6.92 4.80 0.73
C ASN A 31 -5.52 4.35 0.28
N ILE A 32 -4.48 4.81 0.98
CA ILE A 32 -3.08 4.52 0.62
C ILE A 32 -2.73 3.03 0.69
N ALA A 33 -3.33 2.29 1.62
CA ALA A 33 -3.10 0.84 1.74
C ALA A 33 -3.71 0.08 0.55
N GLN A 34 -4.93 0.45 0.14
CA GLN A 34 -5.58 -0.08 -1.05
C GLN A 34 -4.80 0.29 -2.31
N TYR A 35 -4.39 1.55 -2.47
CA TYR A 35 -3.56 1.99 -3.58
C TYR A 35 -2.25 1.20 -3.68
N ALA A 36 -1.52 1.04 -2.56
CA ALA A 36 -0.30 0.26 -2.53
C ALA A 36 -0.53 -1.20 -2.94
N LEU A 37 -1.61 -1.82 -2.45
CA LEU A 37 -1.97 -3.20 -2.77
C LEU A 37 -2.31 -3.37 -4.26
N LEU A 38 -3.12 -2.46 -4.81
CA LEU A 38 -3.45 -2.46 -6.24
C LEU A 38 -2.18 -2.30 -7.10
N ARG A 39 -1.27 -1.40 -6.73
CA ARG A 39 0.00 -1.20 -7.43
C ARG A 39 0.89 -2.45 -7.37
N MET A 40 0.95 -3.13 -6.23
CA MET A 40 1.69 -4.39 -6.06
C MET A 40 1.16 -5.50 -6.97
N ILE A 41 -0.16 -5.60 -7.11
CA ILE A 41 -0.83 -6.54 -8.01
C ILE A 41 -0.58 -6.15 -9.47
N GLN A 42 -0.72 -4.87 -9.83
CA GLN A 42 -0.47 -4.35 -11.18
C GLN A 42 0.91 -4.74 -11.69
N ASN A 43 1.95 -4.52 -10.87
CA ASN A 43 3.34 -4.78 -11.24
C ASN A 43 3.63 -6.27 -11.47
N ARG A 44 2.80 -7.17 -10.94
CA ARG A 44 2.95 -8.63 -11.06
C ARG A 44 1.94 -9.26 -12.02
N GLN A 45 0.96 -8.48 -12.50
CA GLN A 45 -0.22 -8.89 -13.28
C GLN A 45 -1.16 -9.86 -12.53
N GLN A 46 -0.62 -10.97 -12.02
CA GLN A 46 -1.29 -11.96 -11.20
C GLN A 46 -0.34 -12.42 -10.09
N VAL A 47 -0.83 -12.52 -8.85
CA VAL A 47 0.01 -12.83 -7.69
C VAL A 47 -0.76 -13.66 -6.66
N SER A 48 -0.11 -14.67 -6.05
CA SER A 48 -0.74 -15.46 -4.99
C SER A 48 -0.88 -14.65 -3.69
N LEU A 49 -1.86 -15.00 -2.85
CA LEU A 49 -2.00 -14.37 -1.52
C LEU A 49 -0.74 -14.57 -0.64
N THR A 50 -0.05 -15.70 -0.82
CA THR A 50 1.20 -16.01 -0.11
C THR A 50 2.29 -15.03 -0.53
N GLU A 51 2.49 -14.84 -1.83
CA GLU A 51 3.50 -13.92 -2.35
C GLU A 51 3.14 -12.46 -2.04
N LEU A 52 1.86 -12.09 -2.11
CA LEU A 52 1.36 -10.78 -1.68
C LEU A 52 1.71 -10.48 -0.21
N GLY A 53 1.55 -11.46 0.68
CA GLY A 53 1.95 -11.33 2.08
C GLY A 53 3.44 -11.09 2.22
N ARG A 54 4.26 -11.89 1.53
CA ARG A 54 5.72 -11.78 1.55
C ARG A 54 6.20 -10.40 1.08
N VAL A 55 5.64 -9.86 0.00
CA VAL A 55 6.09 -8.57 -0.57
C VAL A 55 5.54 -7.35 0.17
N ALA A 56 4.40 -7.50 0.86
CA ALA A 56 3.81 -6.45 1.68
C ALA A 56 4.32 -6.47 3.14
N ASP A 57 5.16 -7.45 3.50
CA ASP A 57 5.57 -7.75 4.88
C ASP A 57 4.36 -7.88 5.83
N LEU A 58 3.34 -8.61 5.36
CA LEU A 58 2.10 -8.85 6.09
C LEU A 58 1.79 -10.34 6.11
N ASP A 59 1.20 -10.80 7.21
CA ASP A 59 0.74 -12.17 7.30
C ASP A 59 -0.38 -12.44 6.27
N ARG A 60 -0.46 -13.69 5.82
CA ARG A 60 -1.42 -14.13 4.80
C ARG A 60 -2.88 -13.87 5.20
N SER A 61 -3.21 -13.89 6.50
CA SER A 61 -4.58 -13.66 6.96
C SER A 61 -4.98 -12.19 6.84
N THR A 62 -4.05 -11.27 7.09
CA THR A 62 -4.23 -9.83 6.90
C THR A 62 -4.36 -9.48 5.42
N ILE A 63 -3.49 -10.01 4.56
CA ILE A 63 -3.65 -9.86 3.11
C ILE A 63 -4.97 -10.43 2.62
N GLY A 64 -5.36 -11.62 3.05
CA GLY A 64 -6.63 -12.24 2.65
C GLY A 64 -7.84 -11.37 3.01
N ARG A 65 -7.83 -10.73 4.18
CA ARG A 65 -8.89 -9.78 4.57
C ARG A 65 -8.88 -8.53 3.70
N ASN A 66 -7.71 -7.95 3.43
CA ASN A 66 -7.57 -6.77 2.58
C ASN A 66 -8.03 -7.04 1.14
N VAL A 67 -7.66 -8.19 0.58
CA VAL A 67 -8.06 -8.61 -0.77
C VAL A 67 -9.58 -8.82 -0.85
N LYS A 68 -10.21 -9.41 0.17
CA LYS A 68 -11.68 -9.55 0.21
C LYS A 68 -12.40 -8.20 0.18
N VAL A 69 -11.86 -7.18 0.84
CA VAL A 69 -12.41 -5.82 0.78
C VAL A 69 -12.30 -5.27 -0.64
N LEU A 70 -11.12 -5.37 -1.26
CA LEU A 70 -10.91 -4.91 -2.65
C LEU A 70 -11.78 -5.67 -3.66
N GLU A 71 -12.00 -6.97 -3.44
CA GLU A 71 -12.82 -7.79 -4.32
C GLU A 71 -14.31 -7.41 -4.21
N ARG A 72 -14.80 -7.20 -2.99
CA ARG A 72 -16.15 -6.66 -2.74
C ARG A 72 -16.35 -5.31 -3.42
N ASP A 73 -15.32 -4.46 -3.39
CA ASP A 73 -15.36 -3.13 -3.99
C ASP A 73 -15.13 -3.16 -5.53
N GLY A 74 -15.01 -4.35 -6.13
CA GLY A 74 -14.86 -4.52 -7.58
C GLY A 74 -13.50 -4.10 -8.14
N LEU A 75 -12.48 -3.98 -7.27
CA LEU A 75 -11.14 -3.51 -7.63
C LEU A 75 -10.19 -4.65 -7.99
N VAL A 76 -10.42 -5.85 -7.45
CA VAL A 76 -9.64 -7.06 -7.76
C VAL A 76 -10.54 -8.24 -8.04
N LYS A 77 -9.98 -9.29 -8.66
CA LYS A 77 -10.63 -10.58 -8.82
C LYS A 77 -9.73 -11.67 -8.26
N THR A 78 -10.31 -12.62 -7.53
CA THR A 78 -9.62 -13.83 -7.09
C THR A 78 -9.96 -15.01 -7.98
N ALA A 79 -8.99 -15.90 -8.19
CA ALA A 79 -9.16 -17.17 -8.87
C ALA A 79 -8.40 -18.27 -8.13
N ARG A 80 -8.74 -19.54 -8.42
CA ARG A 80 -7.91 -20.67 -7.99
C ARG A 80 -6.61 -20.66 -8.80
N GLY A 81 -5.48 -20.78 -8.12
CA GLY A 81 -4.18 -20.97 -8.72
C GLY A 81 -4.00 -22.40 -9.26
N GLU A 82 -2.85 -22.65 -9.87
CA GLU A 82 -2.47 -23.96 -10.40
C GLU A 82 -2.41 -25.04 -9.30
N ASP A 83 -1.86 -24.68 -8.14
CA ASP A 83 -2.11 -25.43 -6.90
C ASP A 83 -3.48 -25.02 -6.37
N GLN A 84 -4.42 -25.98 -6.30
CA GLN A 84 -5.80 -25.75 -5.88
C GLN A 84 -5.92 -25.16 -4.45
N ARG A 85 -4.83 -25.15 -3.68
CA ARG A 85 -4.73 -24.55 -2.33
C ARG A 85 -4.29 -23.09 -2.33
N GLU A 86 -3.80 -22.56 -3.44
CA GLU A 86 -3.39 -21.16 -3.58
C GLU A 86 -4.45 -20.35 -4.32
N ALA A 87 -4.87 -19.23 -3.72
CA ALA A 87 -5.69 -18.24 -4.39
C ALA A 87 -4.77 -17.19 -5.04
N VAL A 88 -5.02 -16.89 -6.31
CA VAL A 88 -4.33 -15.85 -7.07
C VAL A 88 -5.23 -14.64 -7.22
N VAL A 89 -4.62 -13.45 -7.21
CA VAL A 89 -5.29 -12.16 -7.27
C VAL A 89 -4.81 -11.39 -8.50
N SER A 90 -5.73 -10.76 -9.20
CA SER A 90 -5.46 -9.88 -10.34
C SER A 90 -6.34 -8.63 -10.26
N LEU A 91 -5.98 -7.57 -10.98
CA LEU A 91 -6.81 -6.38 -11.04
C LEU A 91 -8.12 -6.65 -11.79
N ALA A 92 -9.22 -6.12 -11.28
CA ALA A 92 -10.47 -6.00 -12.03
C ALA A 92 -10.43 -4.71 -12.89
N PRO A 93 -11.33 -4.56 -13.88
CA PRO A 93 -11.47 -3.30 -14.62
C PRO A 93 -11.58 -2.06 -13.70
N GLY A 94 -12.40 -2.14 -12.64
CA GLY A 94 -12.52 -1.06 -11.66
C GLY A 94 -11.22 -0.75 -10.91
N GLY A 95 -10.37 -1.74 -10.66
CA GLY A 95 -9.06 -1.53 -10.05
C GLY A 95 -8.06 -0.85 -10.98
N ILE A 96 -8.11 -1.17 -12.28
CA ILE A 96 -7.28 -0.52 -13.30
C ILE A 96 -7.67 0.96 -13.42
N GLU A 97 -8.97 1.25 -13.50
CA GLU A 97 -9.50 2.61 -13.55
C GLU A 97 -9.18 3.40 -12.28
N ALA A 98 -9.40 2.80 -11.11
CA ALA A 98 -9.09 3.41 -9.82
C ALA A 98 -7.59 3.75 -9.69
N LEU A 99 -6.70 2.84 -10.11
CA LEU A 99 -5.25 3.11 -10.14
C LEU A 99 -4.91 4.26 -11.08
N ALA A 100 -5.43 4.25 -12.30
CA ALA A 100 -5.16 5.29 -13.29
C ALA A 100 -5.59 6.68 -12.78
N ALA A 101 -6.73 6.77 -12.10
CA ALA A 101 -7.20 8.01 -11.47
C ALA A 101 -6.40 8.39 -10.22
N ALA A 102 -5.96 7.40 -9.42
CA ALA A 102 -5.23 7.60 -8.18
C ALA A 102 -3.77 8.04 -8.37
N THR A 103 -3.08 7.51 -9.40
CA THR A 103 -1.66 7.76 -9.64
C THR A 103 -1.29 9.26 -9.67
N PRO A 104 -1.95 10.14 -10.45
CA PRO A 104 -1.58 11.56 -10.46
C PRO A 104 -1.81 12.25 -9.10
N LEU A 105 -2.83 11.85 -8.34
CA LEU A 105 -3.10 12.37 -6.99
C LEU A 105 -2.03 11.93 -6.00
N TRP A 106 -1.65 10.64 -6.04
CA TRP A 106 -0.58 10.09 -5.24
C TRP A 106 0.75 10.78 -5.55
N GLU A 107 1.09 10.96 -6.82
CA GLU A 107 2.34 11.63 -7.23
C GLU A 107 2.39 13.09 -6.78
N ALA A 108 1.26 13.81 -6.85
CA ALA A 108 1.19 15.17 -6.34
C ALA A 108 1.43 15.22 -4.83
N CYS A 109 0.82 14.31 -4.07
CA CYS A 109 1.04 14.17 -2.62
C CYS A 109 2.50 13.81 -2.31
N GLN A 110 3.06 12.84 -3.04
CA GLN A 110 4.45 12.40 -2.94
C GLN A 110 5.41 13.59 -3.09
N ARG A 111 5.26 14.38 -4.17
CA ARG A 111 6.09 15.57 -4.42
C ARG A 111 5.97 16.61 -3.30
N GLN A 112 4.77 16.81 -2.75
CA GLN A 112 4.58 17.73 -1.63
C GLN A 112 5.29 17.25 -0.36
N ILE A 113 5.20 15.95 -0.05
CA ILE A 113 5.90 15.35 1.08
C ILE A 113 7.41 15.46 0.89
N GLU A 114 7.91 15.14 -0.30
CA GLU A 114 9.34 15.25 -0.63
C GLU A 114 9.86 16.67 -0.47
N LYS A 115 9.11 17.67 -0.99
CA LYS A 115 9.46 19.09 -0.82
C LYS A 115 9.50 19.52 0.65
N ARG A 116 8.59 19.02 1.49
CA ARG A 116 8.54 19.36 2.93
C ARG A 116 9.65 18.69 3.74
N LEU A 117 10.01 17.46 3.39
CA LEU A 117 11.04 16.71 4.08
C LEU A 117 12.44 17.19 3.67
N GLY A 118 12.67 17.41 2.38
CA GLY A 118 14.00 17.64 1.81
C GLY A 118 14.78 16.33 1.66
N ALA A 119 15.86 16.36 0.87
CA ALA A 119 16.64 15.19 0.51
C ALA A 119 17.21 14.46 1.75
N ASP A 120 17.85 15.18 2.67
CA ASP A 120 18.51 14.61 3.84
C ASP A 120 17.56 13.79 4.72
N LYS A 121 16.32 14.28 4.93
CA LYS A 121 15.32 13.58 5.74
C LYS A 121 14.75 12.36 5.03
N ILE A 122 14.64 12.41 3.70
CA ILE A 122 14.22 11.26 2.89
C ILE A 122 15.29 10.18 2.95
N GLU A 123 16.55 10.56 2.86
CA GLU A 123 17.68 9.62 3.00
C GLU A 123 17.72 8.99 4.39
N ALA A 124 17.56 9.80 5.45
CA ALA A 124 17.45 9.29 6.81
C ALA A 124 16.26 8.33 6.99
N LEU A 125 15.10 8.64 6.39
CA LEU A 125 13.93 7.75 6.42
C LEU A 125 14.21 6.41 5.73
N ARG A 126 14.89 6.42 4.58
CA ARG A 126 15.32 5.20 3.88
C ARG A 126 16.32 4.39 4.71
N ALA A 127 17.28 5.06 5.34
CA ALA A 127 18.26 4.42 6.22
C ALA A 127 17.57 3.73 7.41
N ILE A 128 16.62 4.41 8.05
CA ILE A 128 15.83 3.81 9.16
C ILE A 128 15.06 2.59 8.66
N ALA A 129 14.35 2.69 7.53
CA ALA A 129 13.52 1.60 7.01
C ALA A 129 14.32 0.34 6.61
N ASN A 130 15.63 0.47 6.36
CA ASN A 130 16.51 -0.65 6.02
C ASN A 130 17.32 -1.18 7.22
N ALA A 131 17.40 -0.42 8.31
CA ALA A 131 18.26 -0.74 9.45
C ALA A 131 17.56 -1.54 10.56
N VAL A 132 16.22 -1.57 10.55
CA VAL A 132 15.38 -2.33 11.48
C VAL A 132 14.48 -3.30 10.72
#